data_AF-A0A8H7R7Q4-F1
#
_entry.id   AF-A0A8H7R7Q4-F1
#
_cell.length_a   1.000
_cell.length_b   1.000
_cell.length_c   1.000
_cell.angle_alpha   90.00
_cell.angle_beta   90.00
_cell.angle_gamma   90.00
#
_symmetry.space_group_name_H-M   'P 1'
#
loop_
_entity.id
_entity.type
_entity.pdbx_description
1 polymer ?
#
loop_
_entity_poly.entity_id
_entity_poly.type
_entity_poly.pdbx_seq_one_letter_code
_entity_poly.pdbx_strand_id
1 'polypeptide(L)'
;MSSFRGLGILCFYSNDFFQGHVINRTTNDSPFSLAGKLSNYVDPNHHECMDLPDFYNVLIQKHNTNTTLALVVRRAKNNDAAGFSTHEHEAELNHGHQLSFITHQFLTGTRAYVMQSKYFNRHEQDVTVCIGEIVLTEEIQS
;
A
#
# COMPACT_ATOMS: atom_id res chain seq x y z
N MET A 1 -7.30 15.04 13.27
CA MET A 1 -6.68 14.01 12.42
C MET A 1 -5.55 13.37 13.18
N SER A 2 -5.54 12.04 13.27
CA SER A 2 -4.36 11.29 13.69
C SER A 2 -3.59 10.88 12.44
N SER A 3 -2.26 10.86 12.52
CA SER A 3 -1.41 10.42 11.42
C SER A 3 -0.35 9.46 11.94
N PHE A 4 -0.24 8.30 11.29
CA PHE A 4 0.89 7.41 11.45
C PHE A 4 1.91 7.63 10.33
N ARG A 5 3.20 7.55 10.67
CA ARG A 5 4.31 7.55 9.71
C ARG A 5 5.29 6.44 10.07
N GLY A 6 5.70 5.65 9.09
CA GLY A 6 6.59 4.52 9.31
C GLY A 6 7.33 4.04 8.06
N LEU A 7 7.91 2.85 8.15
CA LEU A 7 8.52 2.15 7.02
C LEU A 7 7.54 1.09 6.51
N GLY A 8 7.21 1.11 5.23
CA GLY A 8 6.50 0.04 4.55
C GLY A 8 7.45 -0.88 3.80
N ILE A 9 7.20 -2.19 3.87
CA ILE A 9 7.81 -3.23 3.04
C ILE A 9 6.67 -3.90 2.29
N LEU A 10 6.57 -3.65 0.98
CA LEU A 10 5.49 -4.14 0.13
C LEU A 10 6.02 -5.17 -0.87
N CYS A 11 5.42 -6.35 -0.88
CA CYS A 11 5.66 -7.41 -1.85
C CYS A 11 4.52 -7.41 -2.88
N PHE A 12 4.81 -7.10 -4.14
CA PHE A 12 3.86 -7.21 -5.25
C PHE A 12 4.12 -8.50 -6.03
N TYR A 13 3.04 -9.22 -6.30
CA TYR A 13 3.04 -10.53 -6.95
C TYR A 13 2.52 -10.43 -8.38
N SER A 14 2.89 -11.37 -9.24
CA SER A 14 2.47 -11.40 -10.65
C SER A 14 0.99 -11.72 -10.87
N ASN A 15 0.24 -12.03 -9.81
CA ASN A 15 -1.21 -12.26 -9.82
C ASN A 15 -2.03 -11.03 -9.39
N ASP A 16 -1.42 -9.84 -9.47
CA ASP A 16 -2.02 -8.55 -9.13
C ASP A 16 -2.34 -8.33 -7.64
N PHE A 17 -1.88 -9.23 -6.77
CA PHE A 17 -1.95 -9.06 -5.33
C PHE A 17 -0.69 -8.39 -4.79
N PHE A 18 -0.82 -7.75 -3.65
CA PHE A 18 0.32 -7.37 -2.84
C PHE A 18 0.05 -7.62 -1.35
N GLN A 19 1.15 -7.78 -0.62
CA GLN A 19 1.15 -7.81 0.84
C GLN A 19 2.14 -6.77 1.35
N GLY A 20 1.82 -6.17 2.49
CA GLY A 20 2.65 -5.16 3.11
C GLY A 20 2.82 -5.38 4.58
N HIS A 21 4.03 -5.12 5.05
CA HIS A 21 4.38 -5.10 6.44
C HIS A 21 4.83 -3.69 6.80
N VAL A 22 4.26 -3.11 7.84
CA VAL A 22 4.57 -1.75 8.27
C VAL A 22 5.29 -1.80 9.60
N ILE A 23 6.35 -1.00 9.72
CA ILE A 23 7.21 -0.90 10.90
C ILE A 23 7.16 0.54 11.40
N ASN A 24 6.85 0.71 12.68
CA ASN A 24 7.04 1.99 13.35
C ASN A 24 8.53 2.17 13.64
N ARG A 25 9.16 3.20 13.08
CA ARG A 25 10.60 3.42 13.25
C ARG A 25 10.99 3.83 14.67
N THR A 26 10.05 4.35 15.47
CA THR A 26 10.32 4.81 16.83
C THR A 26 10.28 3.66 17.83
N THR A 27 9.29 2.80 17.72
CA THR A 27 9.04 1.69 18.67
C THR A 27 9.53 0.34 18.14
N ASN A 28 9.90 0.26 16.86
CA ASN A 28 10.33 -0.94 16.17
C ASN A 28 9.33 -2.10 16.22
N ASP A 29 8.05 -1.79 16.42
CA ASP A 29 6.93 -2.72 16.35
C ASP A 29 6.23 -2.62 14.98
N SER A 30 5.36 -3.58 14.71
CA SER A 30 4.51 -3.57 13.51
C SER A 30 3.08 -3.19 13.89
N PRO A 31 2.66 -1.94 13.66
CA PRO A 31 1.35 -1.47 14.10
C PRO A 31 0.20 -1.99 13.22
N PHE A 32 0.48 -2.27 11.93
CA PHE A 32 -0.49 -2.81 11.00
C PHE A 32 0.15 -3.55 9.83
N SER A 33 -0.64 -4.41 9.20
CA SER A 33 -0.32 -5.11 7.96
C SER A 33 -1.22 -4.64 6.83
N LEU A 34 -0.76 -4.78 5.59
CA LEU A 34 -1.49 -4.43 4.39
C LEU A 34 -1.69 -5.68 3.54
N ALA A 35 -2.83 -5.78 2.89
CA ALA A 35 -3.05 -6.69 1.79
C ALA A 35 -3.88 -5.96 0.74
N GLY A 36 -3.54 -6.10 -0.53
CA GLY A 36 -4.35 -5.48 -1.56
C GLY A 36 -4.33 -6.25 -2.87
N LYS A 37 -5.25 -5.85 -3.74
CA LYS A 37 -5.42 -6.42 -5.07
C LYS A 37 -5.76 -5.31 -6.05
N LEU A 38 -5.23 -5.43 -7.26
CA LEU A 38 -5.66 -4.59 -8.39
C LEU A 38 -7.19 -4.64 -8.52
N SER A 39 -7.76 -3.47 -8.74
CA SER A 39 -9.19 -3.19 -8.80
C SER A 39 -9.57 -2.77 -10.21
N ASN A 40 -10.80 -3.08 -10.60
CA ASN A 40 -11.40 -2.58 -11.83
C ASN A 40 -12.05 -1.19 -11.63
N TYR A 41 -11.71 -0.49 -10.54
CA TYR A 41 -12.19 0.86 -10.28
C TYR A 41 -11.68 1.81 -11.36
N VAL A 42 -12.57 2.69 -11.81
CA VAL A 42 -12.28 3.77 -12.75
C VAL A 42 -12.71 5.05 -12.06
N ASP A 43 -11.81 6.04 -12.00
CA ASP A 43 -12.14 7.36 -11.46
C ASP A 43 -13.10 8.06 -12.45
N PRO A 44 -14.38 8.28 -12.08
CA PRO A 44 -15.35 8.89 -12.97
C PRO A 44 -15.04 10.37 -13.29
N ASN A 45 -14.14 11.00 -12.52
CA ASN A 45 -13.75 12.39 -12.69
C ASN A 45 -12.47 12.56 -13.51
N HIS A 46 -11.82 11.45 -13.91
CA HIS A 46 -10.61 11.48 -14.73
C HIS A 46 -10.98 11.42 -16.22
N HIS A 47 -10.77 12.53 -16.93
CA HIS A 47 -11.01 12.57 -18.38
C HIS A 47 -9.88 11.86 -19.14
N GLU A 48 -10.24 11.01 -20.10
CA GLU A 48 -9.46 9.91 -20.73
C GLU A 48 -8.20 10.31 -21.54
N CYS A 49 -7.59 11.48 -21.33
CA CYS A 49 -6.47 11.96 -22.16
C CYS A 49 -5.06 11.65 -21.63
N MET A 50 -4.93 10.98 -20.48
CA MET A 50 -3.65 10.60 -19.86
C MET A 50 -3.63 9.12 -19.47
N ASP A 51 -2.43 8.53 -19.33
CA ASP A 51 -2.28 7.16 -18.82
C ASP A 51 -2.99 7.00 -17.48
N LEU A 52 -4.03 6.16 -17.47
CA LEU A 52 -4.81 5.90 -16.27
C LEU A 52 -3.95 5.16 -15.23
N PRO A 53 -3.96 5.59 -13.96
CA PRO A 53 -3.30 4.85 -12.91
C PRO A 53 -3.97 3.50 -12.67
N ASP A 54 -3.22 2.58 -12.10
CA ASP A 54 -3.75 1.32 -11.59
C ASP A 54 -4.35 1.55 -10.20
N PHE A 55 -5.57 1.08 -9.97
CA PHE A 55 -6.23 1.19 -8.68
C PHE A 55 -6.11 -0.11 -7.90
N TYR A 56 -5.86 -0.03 -6.60
CA TYR A 56 -5.81 -1.17 -5.70
C TYR A 56 -6.83 -0.99 -4.59
N ASN A 57 -7.57 -2.05 -4.30
CA ASN A 57 -8.33 -2.16 -3.06
C ASN A 57 -7.38 -2.70 -1.99
N VAL A 58 -7.14 -1.91 -0.95
CA VAL A 58 -6.18 -2.18 0.12
C VAL A 58 -6.93 -2.38 1.43
N LEU A 59 -6.68 -3.50 2.07
CA LEU A 59 -7.08 -3.81 3.43
C LEU A 59 -5.90 -3.52 4.37
N ILE A 60 -6.15 -2.67 5.37
CA ILE A 60 -5.23 -2.34 6.44
C ILE A 60 -5.72 -3.01 7.72
N GLN A 61 -4.97 -3.99 8.21
CA GLN A 61 -5.27 -4.67 9.47
C GLN A 61 -4.47 -4.03 10.60
N LYS A 62 -5.14 -3.32 11.52
CA LYS A 62 -4.52 -2.78 12.73
C LYS A 62 -4.33 -3.88 13.77
N HIS A 63 -3.12 -4.06 14.28
CA HIS A 63 -2.82 -5.16 15.20
C HIS A 63 -3.25 -4.85 16.65
N ASN A 64 -3.24 -3.58 17.04
CA ASN A 64 -3.60 -3.15 18.40
C ASN A 64 -5.11 -3.21 18.67
N THR A 65 -5.93 -2.81 17.69
CA THR A 65 -7.39 -2.76 17.80
C THR A 65 -8.07 -3.96 17.14
N ASN A 66 -7.32 -4.76 16.38
CA ASN A 66 -7.82 -5.84 15.54
C ASN A 66 -8.90 -5.38 14.53
N THR A 67 -8.88 -4.11 14.12
CA THR A 67 -9.82 -3.54 13.15
C THR A 67 -9.24 -3.54 11.75
N THR A 68 -10.09 -3.75 10.75
CA THR A 68 -9.74 -3.65 9.33
C THR A 68 -10.28 -2.35 8.73
N LEU A 69 -9.44 -1.63 8.01
CA LEU A 69 -9.81 -0.48 7.18
C LEU A 69 -9.64 -0.86 5.71
N ALA A 70 -10.61 -0.52 4.87
CA ALA A 70 -10.53 -0.73 3.43
C ALA A 70 -10.37 0.62 2.72
N LEU A 71 -9.39 0.74 1.83
CA LEU A 71 -9.12 1.94 1.04
C LEU A 71 -8.93 1.59 -0.43
N VAL A 72 -9.32 2.50 -1.31
CA VAL A 72 -8.89 2.52 -2.70
C VAL A 72 -7.68 3.44 -2.80
N VAL A 73 -6.61 2.94 -3.39
CA VAL A 73 -5.40 3.71 -3.69
C VAL A 73 -5.04 3.59 -5.15
N ARG A 74 -4.30 4.56 -5.67
CA ARG A 74 -3.79 4.59 -7.04
C ARG A 74 -2.28 4.44 -7.06
N ARG A 75 -1.79 3.75 -8.09
CA ARG A 75 -0.38 3.53 -8.41
C ARG A 75 -0.13 3.90 -9.86
N ALA A 76 1.02 4.49 -10.17
CA ALA A 76 1.35 4.82 -11.54
C ALA A 76 1.47 3.54 -12.39
N LYS A 77 0.74 3.50 -13.51
CA LYS A 77 0.75 2.36 -14.43
C LYS A 77 2.12 2.19 -15.08
N ASN A 78 2.49 0.94 -15.38
CA ASN A 78 3.77 0.57 -16.00
C ASN A 78 5.02 1.00 -15.20
N ASN A 79 4.89 1.21 -13.89
CA ASN A 79 6.02 1.55 -13.02
C ASN A 79 6.02 0.67 -11.76
N ASP A 80 6.76 -0.42 -11.81
CA ASP A 80 6.86 -1.37 -10.69
C ASP A 80 7.54 -0.77 -9.45
N ALA A 81 8.29 0.30 -9.59
CA ALA A 81 8.87 1.02 -8.46
C ALA A 81 7.94 2.09 -7.90
N ALA A 82 6.80 2.38 -8.54
CA ALA A 82 5.87 3.38 -8.06
C ALA A 82 5.27 2.98 -6.72
N GLY A 83 5.20 3.95 -5.82
CA GLY A 83 4.39 3.84 -4.62
C GLY A 83 2.90 4.02 -4.93
N PHE A 84 2.08 4.12 -3.87
CA PHE A 84 0.65 4.40 -4.02
C PHE A 84 0.22 5.60 -3.19
N SER A 85 -0.88 6.22 -3.59
CA SER A 85 -1.50 7.30 -2.84
C SER A 85 -3.02 7.25 -2.96
N THR A 86 -3.74 7.76 -1.98
CA THR A 86 -5.14 8.18 -2.12
C THR A 86 -5.20 9.57 -2.78
N HIS A 87 -6.29 9.87 -3.46
CA HIS A 87 -6.60 11.21 -3.98
C HIS A 87 -7.65 11.93 -3.13
N GLU A 88 -7.70 13.26 -3.22
CA GLU A 88 -8.72 14.08 -2.57
C GLU A 88 -10.15 13.75 -3.06
N HIS A 89 -10.31 13.44 -4.34
CA HIS A 89 -11.60 13.01 -4.90
C HIS A 89 -12.08 11.65 -4.36
N GLU A 90 -11.18 10.87 -3.76
CA GLU A 90 -11.49 9.56 -3.19
C GLU A 90 -11.84 9.67 -1.69
N ALA A 91 -11.90 10.88 -1.12
CA ALA A 91 -12.15 11.07 0.31
C ALA A 91 -13.47 10.45 0.77
N GLU A 92 -14.56 10.60 0.00
CA GLU A 92 -15.85 9.97 0.34
C GLU A 92 -15.76 8.43 0.28
N LEU A 93 -15.12 7.90 -0.76
CA LEU A 93 -14.91 6.46 -0.96
C LEU A 93 -14.06 5.84 0.16
N ASN A 94 -13.08 6.61 0.63
CA ASN A 94 -12.14 6.22 1.67
C ASN A 94 -12.56 6.70 3.07
N HIS A 95 -13.78 7.21 3.24
CA HIS A 95 -14.31 7.72 4.52
C HIS A 95 -13.35 8.70 5.24
N GLY A 96 -12.75 9.62 4.48
CA GLY A 96 -11.81 10.64 4.98
C GLY A 96 -10.40 10.10 5.29
N HIS A 97 -10.16 8.80 5.17
CA HIS A 97 -8.84 8.22 5.36
C HIS A 97 -7.94 8.44 4.14
N GLN A 98 -6.65 8.66 4.39
CA GLN A 98 -5.64 8.80 3.36
C GLN A 98 -4.47 7.89 3.61
N LEU A 99 -3.95 7.29 2.54
CA LEU A 99 -2.76 6.45 2.58
C LEU A 99 -1.79 6.91 1.50
N SER A 100 -0.53 7.11 1.86
CA SER A 100 0.55 7.35 0.90
C SER A 100 1.74 6.45 1.21
N PHE A 101 2.31 5.84 0.18
CA PHE A 101 3.54 5.09 0.24
C PHE A 101 4.49 5.59 -0.84
N ILE A 102 5.73 5.87 -0.47
CA ILE A 102 6.79 6.33 -1.37
C ILE A 102 7.91 5.31 -1.35
N THR A 103 8.15 4.67 -2.49
CA THR A 103 9.26 3.72 -2.65
C THR A 103 10.60 4.46 -2.59
N HIS A 104 11.46 4.05 -1.68
CA HIS A 104 12.86 4.50 -1.60
C HIS A 104 13.84 3.44 -2.11
N GLN A 105 13.45 2.17 -2.06
CA GLN A 105 14.24 1.05 -2.54
C GLN A 105 13.32 0.06 -3.25
N PHE A 106 13.74 -0.36 -4.43
CA PHE A 106 13.07 -1.35 -5.25
C PHE A 106 13.99 -2.56 -5.42
N LEU A 107 13.47 -3.75 -5.14
CA LEU A 107 14.20 -5.00 -5.20
C LEU A 107 13.47 -6.00 -6.10
N THR A 108 14.24 -6.78 -6.84
CA THR A 108 13.76 -7.86 -7.71
C THR A 108 14.61 -9.13 -7.54
N GLY A 109 14.13 -10.24 -8.09
CA GLY A 109 14.85 -11.52 -8.11
C GLY A 109 15.25 -12.02 -6.72
N THR A 110 16.49 -12.51 -6.57
CA THR A 110 16.97 -13.11 -5.32
C THR A 110 16.88 -12.15 -4.12
N ARG A 111 17.12 -10.85 -4.31
CA ARG A 111 17.05 -9.87 -3.22
C ARG A 111 15.62 -9.66 -2.73
N ALA A 112 14.66 -9.62 -3.67
CA ALA A 112 13.24 -9.54 -3.35
C ALA A 112 12.78 -10.80 -2.61
N TYR A 113 13.16 -11.98 -3.10
CA TYR A 113 12.83 -13.26 -2.46
C TYR A 113 13.34 -13.38 -1.02
N VAL A 114 14.60 -12.98 -0.77
CA VAL A 114 15.18 -12.97 0.59
C VAL A 114 14.42 -12.01 1.50
N MET A 115 14.04 -10.84 1.00
CA MET A 115 13.25 -9.87 1.78
C MET A 115 11.83 -10.37 2.04
N GLN A 116 11.15 -10.93 1.03
CA GLN A 116 9.83 -11.53 1.19
C GLN A 116 9.86 -12.60 2.30
N SER A 117 10.80 -13.54 2.21
CA SER A 117 10.91 -14.67 3.14
C SER A 117 11.20 -14.24 4.59
N LYS A 118 11.73 -13.04 4.79
CA LYS A 118 11.99 -12.48 6.13
C LYS A 118 10.73 -11.92 6.79
N TYR A 119 9.80 -11.36 6.03
CA TYR A 119 8.65 -10.63 6.56
C TYR A 119 7.31 -11.32 6.27
N PHE A 120 7.27 -12.30 5.37
CA PHE A 120 6.05 -12.96 4.93
C PHE A 120 6.26 -14.48 4.82
N ASN A 121 5.24 -15.23 5.21
CA ASN A 121 5.20 -16.70 5.09
C ASN A 121 4.77 -17.14 3.68
N ARG A 122 5.25 -16.46 2.64
CA ARG A 122 5.06 -16.83 1.22
C ARG A 122 6.42 -16.86 0.55
N HIS A 123 6.56 -17.79 -0.39
CA HIS A 123 7.79 -18.02 -1.15
C HIS A 123 7.44 -18.04 -2.64
N GLU A 124 7.29 -16.85 -3.21
CA GLU A 124 7.00 -16.68 -4.63
C GLU A 124 8.27 -16.15 -5.31
N GLN A 125 8.72 -16.80 -6.39
CA GLN A 125 9.95 -16.39 -7.07
C GLN A 125 9.76 -15.11 -7.90
N ASP A 126 8.53 -14.85 -8.32
CA ASP A 126 8.16 -13.70 -9.15
C ASP A 126 7.48 -12.63 -8.28
N VAL A 127 8.31 -12.01 -7.43
CA VAL A 127 7.90 -10.96 -6.50
C VAL A 127 8.81 -9.76 -6.67
N THR A 128 8.20 -8.57 -6.68
CA THR A 128 8.93 -7.31 -6.55
C THR A 128 8.72 -6.76 -5.14
N VAL A 129 9.76 -6.19 -4.55
CA VAL A 129 9.70 -5.65 -3.19
C VAL A 129 10.02 -4.17 -3.21
N CYS A 130 9.05 -3.36 -2.80
CA CYS A 130 9.21 -1.92 -2.59
C CYS A 130 9.34 -1.63 -1.10
N ILE A 131 10.37 -0.88 -0.73
CA ILE A 131 10.63 -0.47 0.65
C ILE A 131 10.66 1.05 0.68
N GLY A 132 9.93 1.63 1.63
CA GLY A 132 9.59 3.04 1.51
C GLY A 132 8.99 3.65 2.75
N GLU A 133 8.79 4.96 2.71
CA GLU A 133 8.00 5.64 3.73
C GLU A 133 6.51 5.38 3.50
N ILE A 134 5.77 5.12 4.57
CA ILE A 134 4.32 5.00 4.54
C ILE A 134 3.69 5.96 5.54
N VAL A 135 2.62 6.64 5.13
CA VAL A 135 1.84 7.56 5.96
C VAL A 135 0.37 7.18 5.84
N LEU A 136 -0.27 6.97 6.98
CA LEU A 136 -1.71 6.74 7.09
C LEU A 136 -2.30 7.89 7.91
N THR A 137 -3.21 8.65 7.32
CA THR A 137 -3.95 9.72 7.99
C THR A 137 -5.38 9.27 8.20
N GLU A 138 -5.89 9.48 9.41
CA GLU A 138 -7.25 9.12 9.79
C GLU A 138 -8.01 10.37 10.21
N GLU A 139 -9.22 10.49 9.67
CA GLU A 139 -10.18 11.45 10.17
C GLU A 139 -10.64 11.01 11.56
N ILE A 140 -10.59 11.92 12.53
CA ILE A 140 -11.13 11.64 13.86
C ILE A 140 -12.62 11.85 13.73
N GLN A 141 -13.41 10.77 13.70
CA GLN A 141 -14.86 10.88 13.83
C GLN A 141 -15.16 11.48 15.21
N SER A 142 -15.58 12.74 15.21
CA SER A 142 -16.04 13.49 16.38
C SER A 142 -17.50 13.17 16.71
#